data_AF-A0A3D8JRV6-F1
#
_entry.id   AF-A0A3D8JRV6-F1
#
_cell.length_a   1.000
_cell.length_b   1.000
_cell.length_c   1.000
_cell.angle_alpha   90.00
_cell.angle_beta   90.00
_cell.angle_gamma   90.00
#
_symmetry.space_group_name_H-M   'P 1'
#
loop_
_entity.id
_entity.type
_entity.pdbx_description
1 polymer ?
#
loop_
_entity_poly.entity_id
_entity_poly.type
_entity_poly.pdbx_seq_one_letter_code
_entity_poly.pdbx_strand_id
1 'polypeptide(L)'
;MNKLRQLPNSALVLLLCVLLGSVAGAFAEPVGEAAYAVGQVYISIVNMAAVPLLVVAMFFGLRQLMGLPRPGMRIGTMLMLAIALVLLCGFAGTVAGVAAAPGQHISGAAHAQLGRLILGSSGDAGELKMALFAQGAQGAADHLFALADVVPDNFYSALASGRALGILTCTIFFGMAFAALSGEQTRVLNGIFESIYRTLEALIDYANLLLPVLVFGTAAHLVAHTPKEILSAMSGFISVFLISAAVLSCIALTAIAARTGVSFGRAVACLRAPMLVGFTAGTATAAIPHTIEAMSAKLGLSRGVAELVVPFGAVFLRAGSALYFALVASFVANLYGHSLGFGDCVMIAVAASVAAFASAGRNGISGIAAAGIALSVLRLPVEAALVLFVAIDLICDGPRNLLSLLATCTVVALASAGLQADRAAAPLQQKAPYGDSVMVRLAFTRAQLAVVAGCALVAASLIVVMGIGVGAR
;
A
#
# COMPACT_ATOMS: atom_id res chain seq x y z
N MET A 1 -11.68 -14.53 25.45
CA MET A 1 -11.30 -14.49 24.01
C MET A 1 -12.17 -13.57 23.16
N ASN A 2 -13.51 -13.51 23.33
CA ASN A 2 -14.37 -12.60 22.53
C ASN A 2 -14.08 -11.10 22.71
N LYS A 3 -13.73 -10.62 23.92
CA LYS A 3 -13.34 -9.20 24.13
C LYS A 3 -12.00 -8.83 23.46
N LEU A 4 -11.03 -9.75 23.42
CA LEU A 4 -9.73 -9.53 22.75
C LEU A 4 -9.89 -9.40 21.23
N ARG A 5 -10.81 -10.14 20.62
CA ARG A 5 -11.17 -9.99 19.19
C ARG A 5 -11.92 -8.69 18.87
N GLN A 6 -12.45 -7.99 19.87
CA GLN A 6 -13.16 -6.71 19.68
C GLN A 6 -12.23 -5.49 19.79
N LEU A 7 -11.04 -5.63 20.40
CA LEU A 7 -10.05 -4.56 20.52
C LEU A 7 -9.58 -3.99 19.17
N PRO A 8 -9.16 -4.81 18.17
CA PRO A 8 -8.80 -4.28 16.85
C PRO A 8 -10.01 -3.70 16.10
N ASN A 9 -11.22 -3.96 16.61
CA ASN A 9 -12.47 -3.51 16.03
C ASN A 9 -12.97 -2.17 16.58
N SER A 10 -12.27 -1.56 17.54
CA SER A 10 -12.66 -0.26 18.09
C SER A 10 -11.75 0.85 17.58
N ALA A 11 -12.32 1.81 16.85
CA ALA A 11 -11.58 2.99 16.38
C ALA A 11 -10.99 3.80 17.55
N LEU A 12 -11.70 3.84 18.69
CA LEU A 12 -11.23 4.51 19.92
C LEU A 12 -9.99 3.85 20.50
N VAL A 13 -9.92 2.51 20.49
CA VAL A 13 -8.74 1.77 20.98
C VAL A 13 -7.53 2.08 20.12
N LEU A 14 -7.71 2.12 18.80
CA LEU A 14 -6.63 2.40 17.86
C LEU A 14 -6.13 3.84 17.96
N LEU A 15 -7.04 4.82 18.10
CA LEU A 15 -6.67 6.21 18.39
C LEU A 15 -5.89 6.33 19.70
N LEU A 16 -6.31 5.61 20.74
CA LEU A 16 -5.59 5.56 22.01
C LEU A 16 -4.20 4.91 21.85
N CYS A 17 -4.07 3.86 21.04
CA CYS A 17 -2.77 3.26 20.71
C CYS A 17 -1.85 4.23 19.97
N VAL A 18 -2.37 5.02 19.02
CA VAL A 18 -1.57 6.07 18.35
C VAL A 18 -1.09 7.10 19.37
N LEU A 19 -2.00 7.65 20.19
CA LEU A 19 -1.65 8.66 21.19
C LEU A 19 -0.61 8.16 22.19
N LEU A 20 -0.83 6.97 22.77
CA LEU A 20 0.11 6.37 23.71
C LEU A 20 1.43 5.99 23.05
N GLY A 21 1.40 5.52 21.80
CA GLY A 21 2.59 5.20 21.02
C GLY A 21 3.44 6.45 20.78
N SER A 22 2.82 7.54 20.35
CA SER A 22 3.51 8.83 20.16
C SER A 22 4.14 9.36 21.45
N VAL A 23 3.45 9.23 22.60
CA VAL A 23 4.02 9.60 23.91
C VAL A 23 5.20 8.67 24.27
N ALA A 24 5.06 7.36 24.05
CA ALA A 24 6.13 6.40 24.31
C ALA A 24 7.35 6.65 23.42
N GLY A 25 7.17 7.01 22.14
CA GLY A 25 8.27 7.39 21.25
C GLY A 25 9.03 8.63 21.71
N ALA A 26 8.37 9.55 22.44
CA ALA A 26 9.01 10.76 22.94
C ALA A 26 9.72 10.58 24.29
N PHE A 27 9.22 9.69 25.17
CA PHE A 27 9.68 9.60 26.56
C PHE A 27 10.17 8.21 27.00
N ALA A 28 9.89 7.16 26.22
CA ALA A 28 10.16 5.77 26.56
C ALA A 28 10.53 4.97 25.30
N GLU A 29 11.57 5.42 24.60
CA GLU A 29 12.08 4.84 23.35
C GLU A 29 12.21 3.29 23.39
N PRO A 30 12.76 2.65 24.45
CA PRO A 30 12.88 1.19 24.49
C PRO A 30 11.54 0.45 24.42
N VAL A 31 10.48 1.01 25.01
CA VAL A 31 9.13 0.43 24.97
C VAL A 31 8.52 0.57 23.58
N GLY A 32 8.75 1.74 22.96
CA GLY A 32 8.34 2.01 21.58
C GLY A 32 8.99 1.07 20.58
N GLU A 33 10.31 0.88 20.69
CA GLU A 33 11.08 -0.04 19.83
C GLU A 33 10.65 -1.50 20.02
N ALA A 34 10.48 -1.95 21.27
CA ALA A 34 10.00 -3.31 21.54
C ALA A 34 8.61 -3.55 20.93
N ALA A 35 7.69 -2.59 21.08
CA ALA A 35 6.37 -2.70 20.49
C ALA A 35 6.41 -2.62 18.95
N TYR A 36 7.29 -1.80 18.38
CA TYR A 36 7.52 -1.74 16.94
C TYR A 36 8.04 -3.08 16.41
N ALA A 37 9.00 -3.71 17.08
CA ALA A 37 9.50 -5.03 16.73
C ALA A 37 8.39 -6.11 16.73
N VAL A 38 7.50 -6.08 17.72
CA VAL A 38 6.32 -6.97 17.74
C VAL A 38 5.34 -6.62 16.60
N GLY A 39 5.17 -5.34 16.29
CA GLY A 39 4.40 -4.88 15.12
C GLY A 39 4.98 -5.40 13.79
N GLN A 40 6.31 -5.46 13.66
CA GLN A 40 6.97 -6.00 12.47
C GLN A 40 6.71 -7.49 12.26
N VAL A 41 6.51 -8.26 13.34
CA VAL A 41 6.04 -9.66 13.24
C VAL A 41 4.67 -9.72 12.57
N TYR A 42 3.75 -8.83 12.93
CA TYR A 42 2.45 -8.75 12.25
C TYR A 42 2.60 -8.44 10.76
N ILE A 43 3.40 -7.43 10.40
CA ILE A 43 3.64 -7.06 9.00
C ILE A 43 4.22 -8.24 8.24
N SER A 44 5.15 -8.99 8.84
CA SER A 44 5.79 -10.16 8.23
C SER A 44 4.79 -11.30 7.97
N ILE A 45 3.88 -11.58 8.91
CA ILE A 45 2.81 -12.58 8.72
C ILE A 45 1.88 -12.16 7.57
N VAL A 46 1.47 -10.90 7.54
CA VAL A 46 0.59 -10.38 6.49
C VAL A 46 1.29 -10.36 5.12
N ASN A 47 2.55 -9.95 5.05
CA ASN A 47 3.34 -9.97 3.82
C ASN A 47 3.58 -11.40 3.30
N MET A 48 3.81 -12.36 4.20
CA MET A 48 3.91 -13.78 3.86
C MET A 48 2.62 -14.30 3.23
N ALA A 49 1.47 -13.84 3.70
CA ALA A 49 0.17 -14.21 3.14
C ALA A 49 -0.17 -13.44 1.84
N ALA A 50 0.33 -12.22 1.69
CA ALA A 50 -0.03 -11.31 0.61
C ALA A 50 0.34 -11.84 -0.79
N VAL A 51 1.55 -12.37 -0.97
CA VAL A 51 2.01 -12.84 -2.29
C VAL A 51 1.24 -14.09 -2.77
N PRO A 52 1.11 -15.17 -1.97
CA PRO A 52 0.28 -16.31 -2.33
C PRO A 52 -1.19 -15.91 -2.56
N LEU A 53 -1.72 -15.00 -1.73
CA LEU A 53 -3.09 -14.52 -1.91
C LEU A 53 -3.25 -13.72 -3.20
N LEU A 54 -2.28 -12.88 -3.57
CA LEU A 54 -2.29 -12.14 -4.83
C LEU A 54 -2.40 -13.11 -6.02
N VAL A 55 -1.61 -14.19 -6.02
CA VAL A 55 -1.66 -15.20 -7.09
C VAL A 55 -3.05 -15.84 -7.18
N VAL A 56 -3.56 -16.32 -6.05
CA VAL A 56 -4.85 -17.02 -5.99
C VAL A 56 -6.02 -16.08 -6.32
N ALA A 57 -6.02 -14.87 -5.77
CA ALA A 57 -7.04 -13.86 -6.00
C ALA A 57 -7.07 -13.43 -7.48
N MET A 58 -5.91 -13.26 -8.13
CA MET A 58 -5.88 -12.93 -9.55
C MET A 58 -6.45 -14.05 -10.42
N PHE A 59 -6.20 -15.32 -10.09
CA PHE A 59 -6.76 -16.45 -10.81
C PHE A 59 -8.29 -16.52 -10.71
N PHE A 60 -8.83 -16.40 -9.50
CA PHE A 60 -10.28 -16.40 -9.29
C PHE A 60 -10.94 -15.15 -9.84
N GLY A 61 -10.37 -13.98 -9.54
CA GLY A 61 -10.88 -12.68 -9.98
C GLY A 61 -11.01 -12.62 -11.50
N LEU A 62 -9.99 -13.08 -12.24
CA LEU A 62 -10.05 -13.05 -13.69
C LEU A 62 -11.07 -14.04 -14.25
N ARG A 63 -11.12 -15.26 -13.73
CA ARG A 63 -12.13 -16.26 -14.15
C ARG A 63 -13.55 -15.78 -13.88
N GLN A 64 -13.80 -15.25 -12.69
CA GLN A 64 -15.12 -14.78 -12.31
C GLN A 64 -15.52 -13.55 -13.13
N LEU A 65 -14.58 -12.65 -13.41
CA LEU A 65 -14.79 -11.52 -14.31
C LEU A 65 -15.15 -11.97 -15.73
N MET A 66 -14.46 -12.97 -16.27
CA MET A 66 -14.75 -13.52 -17.61
C MET A 66 -16.14 -14.16 -17.69
N GLY A 67 -16.70 -14.61 -16.56
CA GLY A 67 -18.09 -15.07 -16.45
C GLY A 67 -19.14 -13.95 -16.35
N LEU A 68 -18.74 -12.69 -16.16
CA LEU A 68 -19.68 -11.56 -16.05
C LEU A 68 -20.20 -11.07 -17.40
N PRO A 69 -21.37 -10.39 -17.44
CA PRO A 69 -21.84 -9.74 -18.66
C PRO A 69 -20.86 -8.68 -19.15
N ARG A 70 -20.47 -8.76 -20.43
CA ARG A 70 -19.58 -7.82 -21.13
C ARG A 70 -18.21 -7.65 -20.44
N PRO A 71 -17.41 -8.73 -20.31
CA PRO A 71 -16.17 -8.71 -19.53
C PRO A 71 -15.15 -7.69 -20.04
N GLY A 72 -14.95 -7.59 -21.37
CA GLY A 72 -14.03 -6.62 -21.97
C GLY A 72 -14.37 -5.17 -21.67
N MET A 73 -15.66 -4.80 -21.70
CA MET A 73 -16.11 -3.45 -21.34
C MET A 73 -15.84 -3.15 -19.86
N ARG A 74 -15.99 -4.14 -18.98
CA ARG A 74 -15.70 -4.01 -17.55
C ARG A 74 -14.21 -3.81 -17.29
N ILE A 75 -13.35 -4.60 -17.92
CA ILE A 75 -11.89 -4.40 -17.86
C ILE A 75 -11.53 -2.99 -18.34
N GLY A 76 -12.06 -2.58 -19.50
CA GLY A 76 -11.83 -1.23 -20.03
C GLY A 76 -12.29 -0.12 -19.09
N THR A 77 -13.44 -0.31 -18.42
CA THR A 77 -13.95 0.64 -17.41
C THR A 77 -13.05 0.69 -16.18
N MET A 78 -12.60 -0.46 -15.68
CA MET A 78 -11.67 -0.54 -14.54
C MET A 78 -10.35 0.18 -14.86
N LEU A 79 -9.78 -0.06 -16.04
CA LEU A 79 -8.55 0.59 -16.49
C LEU A 79 -8.74 2.10 -16.67
N MET A 80 -9.84 2.53 -17.28
CA MET A 80 -10.14 3.94 -17.48
C MET A 80 -10.34 4.66 -16.14
N LEU A 81 -11.09 4.08 -15.19
CA LEU A 81 -11.25 4.61 -13.85
C LEU A 81 -9.90 4.68 -13.10
N ALA A 82 -9.06 3.67 -13.28
CA ALA A 82 -7.74 3.63 -12.67
C ALA A 82 -6.87 4.80 -13.15
N ILE A 83 -6.77 4.98 -14.47
CA ILE A 83 -6.02 6.09 -15.08
C ILE A 83 -6.60 7.43 -14.68
N ALA A 84 -7.93 7.58 -14.73
CA ALA A 84 -8.61 8.82 -14.38
C ALA A 84 -8.36 9.24 -12.91
N LEU A 85 -8.39 8.29 -11.97
CA LEU A 85 -8.14 8.59 -10.55
C LEU A 85 -6.67 8.97 -10.27
N VAL A 86 -5.71 8.33 -10.95
CA VAL A 86 -4.29 8.70 -10.83
C VAL A 86 -4.07 10.11 -11.38
N LEU A 87 -4.60 10.41 -12.57
CA LEU A 87 -4.53 11.74 -13.18
C LEU A 87 -5.22 12.80 -12.31
N LEU A 88 -6.39 12.49 -11.75
CA LEU A 88 -7.12 13.38 -10.84
C LEU A 88 -6.28 13.73 -9.62
N CYS A 89 -5.62 12.74 -9.01
CA CYS A 89 -4.77 12.96 -7.84
C CYS A 89 -3.49 13.74 -8.20
N GLY A 90 -2.88 13.47 -9.35
CA GLY A 90 -1.76 14.26 -9.87
C GLY A 90 -2.15 15.72 -10.09
N PHE A 91 -3.29 15.96 -10.75
CA PHE A 91 -3.82 17.30 -10.95
C PHE A 91 -4.16 18.01 -9.64
N ALA A 92 -4.84 17.32 -8.71
CA ALA A 92 -5.14 17.86 -7.40
C ALA A 92 -3.87 18.23 -6.62
N GLY A 93 -2.80 17.45 -6.76
CA GLY A 93 -1.48 17.74 -6.18
C GLY A 93 -0.85 18.99 -6.77
N THR A 94 -0.90 19.16 -8.09
CA THR A 94 -0.44 20.39 -8.74
C THR A 94 -1.23 21.60 -8.27
N VAL A 95 -2.57 21.50 -8.23
CA VAL A 95 -3.44 22.60 -7.76
C VAL A 95 -3.12 22.96 -6.31
N ALA A 96 -2.96 21.97 -5.43
CA ALA A 96 -2.58 22.21 -4.04
C ALA A 96 -1.17 22.83 -3.94
N GLY A 97 -0.22 22.39 -4.76
CA GLY A 97 1.14 22.92 -4.81
C GLY A 97 1.22 24.37 -5.28
N VAL A 98 0.39 24.76 -6.25
CA VAL A 98 0.30 26.16 -6.71
C VAL A 98 -0.44 27.01 -5.69
N ALA A 99 -1.58 26.54 -5.17
CA ALA A 99 -2.42 27.32 -4.25
C ALA A 99 -1.75 27.58 -2.90
N ALA A 100 -1.05 26.57 -2.35
CA ALA A 100 -0.37 26.70 -1.07
C ALA A 100 1.08 27.23 -1.20
N ALA A 101 1.65 27.20 -2.41
CA ALA A 101 3.01 27.61 -2.73
C ALA A 101 4.06 27.14 -1.69
N PRO A 102 4.07 25.84 -1.30
CA PRO A 102 5.03 25.36 -0.32
C PRO A 102 6.43 25.48 -0.94
N GLY A 103 7.40 25.98 -0.18
CA GLY A 103 8.75 26.26 -0.69
C GLY A 103 9.08 27.75 -0.85
N GLN A 104 8.08 28.60 -1.16
CA GLN A 104 8.34 30.04 -1.42
C GLN A 104 8.55 30.86 -0.14
N HIS A 105 7.82 30.54 0.93
CA HIS A 105 7.82 31.31 2.20
C HIS A 105 8.71 30.69 3.29
N ILE A 106 9.77 29.99 2.89
CA ILE A 106 10.69 29.35 3.85
C ILE A 106 11.63 30.42 4.43
N SER A 107 11.74 30.47 5.76
CA SER A 107 12.65 31.39 6.45
C SER A 107 14.11 31.18 6.01
N GLY A 108 14.93 32.23 6.00
CA GLY A 108 16.34 32.12 5.58
C GLY A 108 17.13 31.06 6.36
N ALA A 109 16.80 30.86 7.64
CA ALA A 109 17.37 29.80 8.47
C ALA A 109 16.97 28.39 7.99
N ALA A 110 15.70 28.18 7.66
CA ALA A 110 15.22 26.91 7.13
C ALA A 110 15.75 26.64 5.72
N HIS A 111 15.90 27.67 4.88
CA HIS A 111 16.55 27.56 3.57
C HIS A 111 18.02 27.13 3.70
N ALA A 112 18.78 27.74 4.61
CA ALA A 112 20.16 27.36 4.88
C ALA A 112 20.28 25.95 5.49
N GLN A 113 19.29 25.52 6.27
CA GLN A 113 19.24 24.18 6.83
C GLN A 113 18.94 23.11 5.76
N LEU A 114 18.00 23.38 4.86
CA LEU A 114 17.75 22.55 3.68
C LEU A 114 19.00 22.43 2.81
N GLY A 115 19.69 23.56 2.57
CA GLY A 115 20.98 23.56 1.88
C GLY A 115 22.03 22.70 2.58
N ARG A 116 22.12 22.76 3.92
CA ARG A 116 23.01 21.89 4.71
C ARG A 116 22.61 20.42 4.65
N LEU A 117 21.33 20.07 4.59
CA LEU A 117 20.87 18.69 4.42
C LEU A 117 21.27 18.15 3.02
N ILE A 118 21.10 18.97 1.99
CA ILE A 118 21.47 18.63 0.61
C ILE A 118 22.99 18.46 0.45
N LEU A 119 23.78 19.33 1.09
CA LEU A 119 25.25 19.34 1.00
C LEU A 119 25.93 18.40 2.00
N GLY A 120 25.44 18.33 3.24
CA GLY A 120 26.00 17.56 4.35
C GLY A 120 25.73 16.05 4.24
N SER A 121 24.73 15.65 3.46
CA SER A 121 24.54 14.24 3.10
C SER A 121 25.67 13.68 2.23
N SER A 122 26.62 14.49 1.75
CA SER A 122 27.68 14.05 0.85
C SER A 122 28.74 13.12 1.45
N GLY A 123 28.73 12.87 2.77
CA GLY A 123 29.68 11.96 3.45
C GLY A 123 29.26 10.49 3.50
N ASP A 124 27.97 10.21 3.71
CA ASP A 124 27.40 8.86 3.86
C ASP A 124 26.40 8.53 2.73
N ALA A 125 25.91 9.54 2.00
CA ALA A 125 25.00 9.38 0.87
C ALA A 125 25.71 9.24 -0.48
N GLY A 126 26.99 8.89 -0.55
CA GLY A 126 27.62 8.52 -1.82
C GLY A 126 26.88 7.36 -2.49
N GLU A 127 26.51 6.35 -1.70
CA GLU A 127 25.67 5.22 -2.14
C GLU A 127 24.21 5.61 -2.39
N LEU A 128 23.58 6.39 -1.50
CA LEU A 128 22.18 6.80 -1.68
C LEU A 128 22.02 7.72 -2.89
N LYS A 129 22.93 8.68 -3.09
CA LYS A 129 23.03 9.45 -4.32
C LYS A 129 23.19 8.49 -5.48
N MET A 130 24.21 7.63 -5.51
CA MET A 130 24.44 6.70 -6.64
C MET A 130 23.22 5.82 -6.97
N ALA A 131 22.51 5.31 -5.95
CA ALA A 131 21.30 4.51 -6.11
C ALA A 131 20.12 5.32 -6.68
N LEU A 132 19.91 6.54 -6.19
CA LEU A 132 18.90 7.46 -6.71
C LEU A 132 19.26 7.94 -8.13
N PHE A 133 20.55 8.14 -8.42
CA PHE A 133 21.08 8.57 -9.72
C PHE A 133 20.91 7.51 -10.80
N ALA A 134 21.23 6.24 -10.49
CA ALA A 134 21.03 5.12 -11.40
C ALA A 134 19.54 4.95 -11.79
N GLN A 135 18.61 5.36 -10.91
CA GLN A 135 17.18 5.13 -11.10
C GLN A 135 16.36 6.37 -11.50
N GLY A 136 16.78 7.60 -11.19
CA GLY A 136 15.90 8.78 -11.19
C GLY A 136 16.02 9.77 -12.35
N ALA A 137 17.17 9.88 -13.04
CA ALA A 137 17.39 10.97 -14.02
C ALA A 137 17.95 10.53 -15.39
N GLN A 138 18.87 9.56 -15.44
CA GLN A 138 19.48 9.13 -16.72
C GLN A 138 18.96 7.78 -17.24
N GLY A 139 18.25 6.98 -16.41
CA GLY A 139 17.71 5.67 -16.80
C GLY A 139 16.19 5.54 -16.73
N ALA A 140 15.48 6.49 -16.08
CA ALA A 140 14.04 6.36 -15.84
C ALA A 140 13.21 6.43 -17.13
N ALA A 141 13.60 7.29 -18.09
CA ALA A 141 12.90 7.43 -19.37
C ALA A 141 13.20 6.29 -20.35
N ASP A 142 14.45 5.81 -20.40
CA ASP A 142 14.88 4.71 -21.29
C ASP A 142 14.47 3.32 -20.77
N HIS A 143 14.16 3.18 -19.47
CA HIS A 143 13.76 1.92 -18.83
C HIS A 143 12.49 2.05 -17.97
N LEU A 144 11.51 2.87 -18.40
CA LEU A 144 10.19 2.98 -17.72
C LEU A 144 9.57 1.60 -17.43
N PHE A 145 9.80 0.65 -18.34
CA PHE A 145 9.46 -0.76 -18.18
C PHE A 145 10.51 -1.62 -18.89
N ALA A 146 11.58 -2.01 -18.21
CA ALA A 146 12.46 -3.04 -18.76
C ALA A 146 11.62 -4.30 -19.02
N LEU A 147 11.71 -4.89 -20.23
CA LEU A 147 10.91 -6.06 -20.61
C LEU A 147 11.05 -7.21 -19.60
N ALA A 148 12.25 -7.40 -19.04
CA ALA A 148 12.55 -8.39 -18.01
C ALA A 148 11.87 -8.13 -16.65
N ASP A 149 11.52 -6.87 -16.34
CA ASP A 149 10.79 -6.51 -15.13
C ASP A 149 9.28 -6.74 -15.29
N VAL A 150 8.77 -6.58 -16.52
CA VAL A 150 7.35 -6.79 -16.84
C VAL A 150 7.06 -8.27 -17.02
N VAL A 151 7.86 -8.97 -17.83
CA VAL A 151 7.69 -10.40 -18.14
C VAL A 151 8.93 -11.13 -17.64
N PRO A 152 8.87 -11.75 -16.45
CA PRO A 152 10.02 -12.48 -15.92
C PRO A 152 10.18 -13.80 -16.68
N ASP A 153 11.43 -14.20 -16.93
CA ASP A 153 11.76 -15.49 -17.56
C ASP A 153 11.37 -16.69 -16.68
N ASN A 154 11.19 -16.46 -15.37
CA ASN A 154 10.83 -17.49 -14.40
C ASN A 154 9.89 -16.95 -13.31
N PHE A 155 8.68 -17.54 -13.23
CA PHE A 155 7.67 -17.18 -12.24
C PHE A 155 8.11 -17.41 -10.78
N TYR A 156 8.79 -18.53 -10.50
CA TYR A 156 9.28 -18.83 -9.15
C TYR A 156 10.37 -17.87 -8.71
N SER A 157 11.21 -17.43 -9.65
CA SER A 157 12.20 -16.37 -9.37
C SER A 157 11.51 -15.06 -9.01
N ALA A 158 10.47 -14.66 -9.76
CA ALA A 158 9.69 -13.45 -9.46
C ALA A 158 9.00 -13.52 -8.09
N LEU A 159 8.44 -14.68 -7.74
CA LEU A 159 7.86 -14.94 -6.43
C LEU A 159 8.89 -14.83 -5.30
N ALA A 160 10.03 -15.51 -5.44
CA ALA A 160 11.09 -15.52 -4.42
C ALA A 160 11.73 -14.14 -4.23
N SER A 161 11.85 -13.35 -5.31
CA SER A 161 12.42 -12.00 -5.28
C SER A 161 11.40 -10.91 -4.96
N GLY A 162 10.12 -11.26 -4.73
CA GLY A 162 9.07 -10.31 -4.37
C GLY A 162 8.77 -9.27 -5.46
N ARG A 163 9.07 -9.57 -6.73
CA ARG A 163 8.85 -8.66 -7.85
C ARG A 163 7.37 -8.57 -8.18
N ALA A 164 6.65 -7.71 -7.46
CA ALA A 164 5.18 -7.60 -7.53
C ALA A 164 4.65 -7.41 -8.97
N LEU A 165 5.34 -6.60 -9.79
CA LEU A 165 4.99 -6.40 -11.20
C LEU A 165 5.09 -7.70 -12.00
N GLY A 166 6.23 -8.39 -11.93
CA GLY A 166 6.45 -9.66 -12.64
C GLY A 166 5.51 -10.77 -12.16
N ILE A 167 5.26 -10.86 -10.85
CA ILE A 167 4.27 -11.79 -10.28
C ILE A 167 2.89 -11.50 -10.89
N LEU A 168 2.47 -10.23 -10.89
CA LEU A 168 1.17 -9.83 -11.41
C LEU A 168 1.03 -10.16 -12.91
N THR A 169 2.03 -9.85 -13.73
CA THR A 169 2.03 -10.18 -15.16
C THR A 169 1.89 -11.70 -15.40
N CYS A 170 2.69 -12.52 -14.72
CA CYS A 170 2.57 -13.97 -14.81
C CYS A 170 1.19 -14.46 -14.38
N THR A 171 0.63 -13.88 -13.31
CA THR A 171 -0.68 -14.30 -12.82
C THR A 171 -1.82 -13.92 -13.78
N ILE A 172 -1.69 -12.81 -14.51
CA ILE A 172 -2.64 -12.41 -15.55
C ILE A 172 -2.58 -13.40 -16.73
N PHE A 173 -1.39 -13.72 -17.24
CA PHE A 173 -1.25 -14.69 -18.35
C PHE A 173 -1.78 -16.08 -17.97
N PHE A 174 -1.37 -16.59 -16.81
CA PHE A 174 -1.87 -17.88 -16.32
C PHE A 174 -3.37 -17.81 -16.05
N GLY A 175 -3.86 -16.74 -15.41
CA GLY A 175 -5.28 -16.54 -15.14
C GLY A 175 -6.12 -16.53 -16.42
N MET A 176 -5.63 -15.92 -17.51
CA MET A 176 -6.33 -15.90 -18.80
C MET A 176 -6.43 -17.31 -19.40
N ALA A 177 -5.32 -18.05 -19.39
CA ALA A 177 -5.31 -19.45 -19.84
C ALA A 177 -6.25 -20.30 -18.98
N PHE A 178 -6.21 -20.12 -17.65
CA PHE A 178 -7.07 -20.81 -16.70
C PHE A 178 -8.56 -20.51 -16.91
N ALA A 179 -8.90 -19.26 -17.20
CA ALA A 179 -10.27 -18.84 -17.48
C ALA A 179 -10.80 -19.40 -18.81
N ALA A 180 -9.93 -19.74 -19.76
CA ALA A 180 -10.29 -20.35 -21.04
C ALA A 180 -10.57 -21.86 -20.93
N LEU A 181 -10.09 -22.53 -19.89
CA LEU A 181 -10.32 -23.97 -19.65
C LEU A 181 -11.74 -24.22 -19.13
N SER A 182 -12.25 -25.43 -19.39
CA SER A 182 -13.60 -25.81 -18.94
C SER A 182 -13.69 -25.92 -17.41
N GLY A 183 -14.91 -25.80 -16.89
CA GLY A 183 -15.20 -25.99 -15.46
C GLY A 183 -14.73 -27.34 -14.91
N GLU A 184 -14.84 -28.38 -15.72
CA GLU A 184 -14.45 -29.74 -15.36
C GLU A 184 -12.93 -29.90 -15.27
N GLN A 185 -12.19 -29.38 -16.25
CA GLN A 185 -10.72 -29.42 -16.28
C GLN A 185 -10.07 -28.69 -15.10
N THR A 186 -10.76 -27.68 -14.58
CA THR A 186 -10.24 -26.79 -13.53
C THR A 186 -10.82 -27.07 -12.15
N ARG A 187 -11.72 -28.05 -12.01
CA ARG A 187 -12.48 -28.32 -10.77
C ARG A 187 -11.58 -28.59 -9.57
N VAL A 188 -10.58 -29.45 -9.75
CA VAL A 188 -9.63 -29.82 -8.67
C VAL A 188 -8.80 -28.61 -8.26
N LEU A 189 -8.27 -27.87 -9.24
CA LEU A 189 -7.40 -26.72 -8.98
C LEU A 189 -8.16 -25.58 -8.30
N ASN A 190 -9.42 -25.34 -8.66
CA ASN A 190 -10.30 -24.42 -7.94
C ASN A 190 -10.45 -24.80 -6.46
N GLY A 191 -10.68 -26.08 -6.16
CA GLY A 191 -10.84 -26.54 -4.77
C GLY A 191 -9.58 -26.32 -3.93
N ILE A 192 -8.41 -26.54 -4.53
CA ILE A 192 -7.10 -26.29 -3.90
C ILE A 192 -6.93 -24.80 -3.63
N PHE A 193 -7.13 -23.96 -4.65
CA PHE A 193 -6.98 -22.51 -4.53
C PHE A 193 -7.94 -21.89 -3.52
N GLU A 194 -9.20 -22.34 -3.49
CA GLU A 194 -10.18 -21.86 -2.50
C GLU A 194 -9.77 -22.26 -1.07
N SER A 195 -9.22 -23.47 -0.90
CA SER A 195 -8.71 -23.93 0.40
C SER A 195 -7.51 -23.11 0.86
N ILE A 196 -6.57 -22.79 -0.05
CA ILE A 196 -5.44 -21.90 0.23
C ILE A 196 -5.96 -20.52 0.63
N TYR A 197 -6.89 -19.95 -0.15
CA TYR A 197 -7.48 -18.65 0.11
C TYR A 197 -8.08 -18.57 1.52
N ARG A 198 -8.96 -19.52 1.88
CA ARG A 198 -9.60 -19.56 3.21
C ARG A 198 -8.59 -19.75 4.34
N THR A 199 -7.53 -20.51 4.09
CA THR A 199 -6.46 -20.72 5.08
C THR A 199 -5.69 -19.43 5.32
N LEU A 200 -5.36 -18.69 4.26
CA LEU A 200 -4.69 -17.39 4.36
C LEU A 200 -5.59 -16.34 5.03
N GLU A 201 -6.89 -16.34 4.72
CA GLU A 201 -7.88 -15.48 5.38
C GLU A 201 -7.92 -15.76 6.89
N ALA A 202 -7.99 -17.02 7.29
CA ALA A 202 -7.97 -17.41 8.70
C ALA A 202 -6.66 -17.01 9.40
N LEU A 203 -5.51 -17.18 8.75
CA LEU A 203 -4.20 -16.77 9.28
C LEU A 203 -4.19 -15.26 9.59
N ILE A 204 -4.74 -14.46 8.68
CA ILE A 204 -4.80 -13.01 8.78
C ILE A 204 -5.76 -12.56 9.89
N ASP A 205 -6.88 -13.25 10.04
CA ASP A 205 -7.80 -13.03 11.16
C ASP A 205 -7.15 -13.26 12.52
N TYR A 206 -6.24 -14.23 12.63
CA TYR A 206 -5.44 -14.41 13.84
C TYR A 206 -4.39 -13.31 14.00
N ALA A 207 -3.71 -12.92 12.93
CA ALA A 207 -2.71 -11.85 12.96
C ALA A 207 -3.34 -10.52 13.41
N ASN A 208 -4.59 -10.23 13.03
CA ASN A 208 -5.32 -9.00 13.40
C ASN A 208 -5.40 -8.72 14.91
N LEU A 209 -5.18 -9.72 15.76
CA LEU A 209 -5.07 -9.53 17.21
C LEU A 209 -3.89 -8.62 17.60
N LEU A 210 -2.84 -8.57 16.78
CA LEU A 210 -1.64 -7.75 16.98
C LEU A 210 -1.75 -6.33 16.40
N LEU A 211 -2.84 -6.03 15.67
CA LEU A 211 -3.02 -4.74 15.00
C LEU A 211 -2.91 -3.52 15.96
N PRO A 212 -3.44 -3.54 17.21
CA PRO A 212 -3.23 -2.45 18.16
C PRO A 212 -1.76 -2.25 18.55
N VAL A 213 -0.98 -3.33 18.66
CA VAL A 213 0.45 -3.29 19.00
C VAL A 213 1.24 -2.70 17.83
N LEU A 214 0.90 -3.09 16.60
CA LEU A 214 1.46 -2.47 15.39
C LEU A 214 1.24 -0.97 15.39
N VAL A 215 -0.01 -0.52 15.56
CA VAL A 215 -0.35 0.91 15.49
C VAL A 215 0.38 1.71 16.58
N PHE A 216 0.46 1.17 17.80
CA PHE A 216 1.24 1.77 18.88
C PHE A 216 2.74 1.84 18.52
N GLY A 217 3.33 0.72 18.08
CA GLY A 217 4.75 0.62 17.77
C GLY A 217 5.15 1.51 16.61
N THR A 218 4.37 1.56 15.53
CA THR A 218 4.61 2.45 14.39
C THR A 218 4.51 3.92 14.80
N ALA A 219 3.53 4.30 15.63
CA ALA A 219 3.42 5.66 16.14
C ALA A 219 4.62 6.07 17.03
N ALA A 220 5.12 5.13 17.85
CA ALA A 220 6.30 5.34 18.67
C ALA A 220 7.58 5.48 17.82
N HIS A 221 7.77 4.56 16.87
CA HIS A 221 8.91 4.57 15.96
C HIS A 221 8.96 5.86 15.14
N LEU A 222 7.82 6.29 14.59
CA LEU A 222 7.72 7.54 13.83
C LEU A 222 8.16 8.75 14.64
N VAL A 223 7.75 8.85 15.92
CA VAL A 223 8.11 9.98 16.79
C VAL A 223 9.60 9.94 17.19
N ALA A 224 10.14 8.75 17.48
CA ALA A 224 11.54 8.59 17.88
C ALA A 224 12.52 8.87 16.74
N HIS A 225 12.19 8.45 15.51
CA HIS A 225 13.12 8.45 14.37
C HIS A 225 12.95 9.65 13.42
N THR A 226 11.98 10.53 13.67
CA THR A 226 11.78 11.74 12.84
C THR A 226 12.55 12.92 13.44
N PRO A 227 13.65 13.38 12.82
CA PRO A 227 14.39 14.54 13.31
C PRO A 227 13.55 15.82 13.24
N LYS A 228 13.38 16.48 14.39
CA LYS A 228 12.58 17.71 14.54
C LYS A 228 13.03 18.82 13.60
N GLU A 229 14.33 18.88 13.32
CA GLU A 229 14.93 19.85 12.43
C GLU A 229 14.36 19.73 11.00
N ILE A 230 14.35 18.51 10.44
CA ILE A 230 13.80 18.25 9.09
C ILE A 230 12.29 18.53 9.07
N LEU A 231 11.59 18.11 10.13
CA LEU A 231 10.15 18.33 10.25
C LEU A 231 9.80 19.83 10.23
N SER A 232 10.59 20.67 10.91
CA SER A 232 10.36 22.12 10.92
C SER A 232 10.59 22.75 9.54
N ALA A 233 11.68 22.38 8.86
CA ALA A 233 12.02 22.89 7.54
C ALA A 233 11.05 22.40 6.43
N MET A 234 10.52 21.18 6.56
CA MET A 234 9.57 20.58 5.62
C MET A 234 8.09 20.72 6.02
N SER A 235 7.81 21.41 7.12
CA SER A 235 6.46 21.50 7.70
C SER A 235 5.41 22.00 6.72
N GLY A 236 5.76 23.01 5.89
CA GLY A 236 4.86 23.54 4.86
C GLY A 236 4.49 22.49 3.81
N PHE A 237 5.47 21.75 3.29
CA PHE A 237 5.24 20.66 2.34
C PHE A 237 4.41 19.54 2.97
N ILE A 238 4.83 19.06 4.15
CA ILE A 238 4.18 17.96 4.87
C ILE A 238 2.71 18.30 5.15
N SER A 239 2.44 19.51 5.61
CA SER A 239 1.07 19.94 5.93
C SER A 239 0.17 19.93 4.70
N VAL A 240 0.64 20.50 3.58
CA VAL A 240 -0.12 20.53 2.32
C VAL A 240 -0.37 19.13 1.80
N PHE A 241 0.63 18.26 1.84
CA PHE A 241 0.49 16.86 1.43
C PHE A 241 -0.52 16.11 2.31
N LEU A 242 -0.40 16.17 3.63
CA LEU A 242 -1.29 15.47 4.56
C LEU A 242 -2.75 15.96 4.43
N ILE A 243 -2.97 17.28 4.32
CA ILE A 243 -4.30 17.85 4.13
C ILE A 243 -4.89 17.38 2.79
N SER A 244 -4.12 17.47 1.70
CA SER A 244 -4.59 17.06 0.37
C SER A 244 -4.90 15.56 0.33
N ALA A 245 -4.05 14.73 0.91
CA ALA A 245 -4.24 13.29 1.00
C ALA A 245 -5.47 12.93 1.85
N ALA A 246 -5.68 13.64 2.98
CA ALA A 246 -6.85 13.44 3.83
C ALA A 246 -8.15 13.85 3.13
N VAL A 247 -8.17 14.99 2.43
CA VAL A 247 -9.34 15.45 1.66
C VAL A 247 -9.68 14.44 0.56
N LEU A 248 -8.71 14.02 -0.25
CA LEU A 248 -8.95 13.04 -1.31
C LEU A 248 -9.36 11.67 -0.75
N SER A 249 -8.80 11.26 0.39
CA SER A 249 -9.22 10.03 1.09
C SER A 249 -10.68 10.11 1.56
N CYS A 250 -11.11 11.27 2.08
CA CYS A 250 -12.50 11.50 2.46
C CYS A 250 -13.45 11.49 1.25
N ILE A 251 -13.01 12.07 0.12
CA ILE A 251 -13.76 12.03 -1.15
C ILE A 251 -13.92 10.59 -1.64
N ALA A 252 -12.83 9.80 -1.63
CA ALA A 252 -12.86 8.39 -1.99
C ALA A 252 -13.80 7.58 -1.10
N LEU A 253 -13.72 7.76 0.22
CA LEU A 253 -14.64 7.13 1.19
C LEU A 253 -16.09 7.52 0.96
N THR A 254 -16.36 8.79 0.64
CA THR A 254 -17.70 9.28 0.32
C THR A 254 -18.23 8.65 -0.96
N ALA A 255 -17.40 8.52 -1.99
CA ALA A 255 -17.76 7.84 -3.22
C ALA A 255 -18.08 6.36 -2.99
N ILE A 256 -17.27 5.66 -2.18
CA ILE A 256 -17.51 4.25 -1.80
C ILE A 256 -18.84 4.12 -1.03
N ALA A 257 -19.08 4.98 -0.03
CA ALA A 257 -20.30 4.98 0.77
C ALA A 257 -21.55 5.24 -0.10
N ALA A 258 -21.49 6.25 -0.98
CA ALA A 258 -22.58 6.57 -1.91
C ALA A 258 -22.89 5.41 -2.86
N ARG A 259 -21.86 4.69 -3.35
CA ARG A 259 -22.04 3.56 -4.26
C ARG A 259 -22.54 2.29 -3.59
N THR A 260 -22.18 2.06 -2.34
CA THR A 260 -22.60 0.90 -1.56
C THR A 260 -23.93 1.12 -0.85
N GLY A 261 -24.44 2.36 -0.84
CA GLY A 261 -25.68 2.73 -0.12
C GLY A 261 -25.54 2.69 1.40
N VAL A 262 -24.31 2.64 1.94
CA VAL A 262 -24.06 2.70 3.39
C VAL A 262 -23.71 4.12 3.83
N SER A 263 -23.86 4.41 5.13
CA SER A 263 -23.40 5.68 5.68
C SER A 263 -21.87 5.81 5.66
N PHE A 264 -21.35 7.03 5.61
CA PHE A 264 -19.91 7.31 5.66
C PHE A 264 -19.21 6.61 6.84
N GLY A 265 -19.78 6.72 8.04
CA GLY A 265 -19.24 6.07 9.24
C GLY A 265 -19.22 4.53 9.12
N ARG A 266 -20.20 3.94 8.42
CA ARG A 266 -20.21 2.50 8.16
C ARG A 266 -19.14 2.11 7.15
N ALA A 267 -18.93 2.89 6.09
CA ALA A 267 -17.86 2.65 5.12
C ALA A 267 -16.47 2.67 5.80
N VAL A 268 -16.21 3.68 6.64
CA VAL A 268 -14.98 3.77 7.46
C VAL A 268 -14.84 2.55 8.38
N ALA A 269 -15.92 2.15 9.07
CA ALA A 269 -15.88 1.00 9.96
C ALA A 269 -15.57 -0.33 9.24
N CYS A 270 -16.09 -0.51 8.02
CA CYS A 270 -15.82 -1.68 7.19
C CYS A 270 -14.38 -1.69 6.67
N LEU A 271 -13.83 -0.53 6.29
CA LEU A 271 -12.50 -0.36 5.70
C LEU A 271 -11.38 -0.09 6.72
N ARG A 272 -11.66 -0.06 8.03
CA ARG A 272 -10.65 0.29 9.05
C ARG A 272 -9.38 -0.58 8.99
N ALA A 273 -9.54 -1.90 8.83
CA ALA A 273 -8.42 -2.83 8.86
C ALA A 273 -7.51 -2.62 7.66
N PRO A 274 -8.02 -2.63 6.41
CA PRO A 274 -7.16 -2.34 5.26
C PRO A 274 -6.58 -0.92 5.31
N MET A 275 -7.32 0.09 5.81
CA MET A 275 -6.80 1.45 5.96
C MET A 275 -5.63 1.53 6.94
N LEU A 276 -5.73 0.89 8.10
CA LEU A 276 -4.65 0.89 9.11
C LEU A 276 -3.43 0.15 8.59
N VAL A 277 -3.62 -1.03 8.00
CA VAL A 277 -2.52 -1.80 7.42
C VAL A 277 -1.86 -1.02 6.29
N GLY A 278 -2.64 -0.43 5.38
CA GLY A 278 -2.10 0.41 4.31
C GLY A 278 -1.35 1.65 4.81
N PHE A 279 -1.76 2.20 5.96
CA PHE A 279 -1.09 3.32 6.60
C PHE A 279 0.20 2.92 7.32
N THR A 280 0.27 1.74 7.93
CA THR A 280 1.40 1.33 8.80
C THR A 280 2.40 0.37 8.17
N ALA A 281 2.01 -0.43 7.18
CA ALA A 281 2.83 -1.55 6.69
C ALA A 281 3.91 -1.15 5.67
N GLY A 282 3.91 0.09 5.18
CA GLY A 282 4.87 0.59 4.17
C GLY A 282 4.76 -0.07 2.79
N THR A 283 3.87 -1.04 2.61
CA THR A 283 3.64 -1.72 1.32
C THR A 283 2.14 -1.86 1.05
N ALA A 284 1.73 -1.50 -0.16
CA ALA A 284 0.33 -1.63 -0.59
C ALA A 284 -0.14 -3.08 -0.71
N THR A 285 0.78 -4.03 -0.89
CA THR A 285 0.49 -5.47 -1.01
C THR A 285 0.01 -6.08 0.30
N ALA A 286 0.49 -5.58 1.45
CA ALA A 286 0.07 -6.06 2.76
C ALA A 286 -1.44 -5.89 3.00
N ALA A 287 -2.05 -4.85 2.44
CA ALA A 287 -3.47 -4.55 2.65
C ALA A 287 -4.42 -5.36 1.74
N ILE A 288 -3.92 -6.08 0.73
CA ILE A 288 -4.73 -6.85 -0.23
C ILE A 288 -5.79 -7.73 0.45
N PRO A 289 -5.43 -8.58 1.43
CA PRO A 289 -6.39 -9.52 2.01
C PRO A 289 -7.54 -8.81 2.72
N HIS A 290 -7.20 -7.85 3.57
CA HIS A 290 -8.17 -7.04 4.31
C HIS A 290 -9.08 -6.23 3.40
N THR A 291 -8.56 -5.82 2.26
CA THR A 291 -9.31 -5.03 1.28
C THR A 291 -10.32 -5.90 0.56
N ILE A 292 -9.94 -7.11 0.12
CA ILE A 292 -10.89 -8.03 -0.53
C ILE A 292 -12.01 -8.41 0.43
N GLU A 293 -11.69 -8.76 1.69
CA GLU A 293 -12.68 -9.10 2.72
C GLU A 293 -13.62 -7.92 3.01
N ALA A 294 -13.08 -6.71 3.17
CA ALA A 294 -13.88 -5.51 3.46
C ALA A 294 -14.82 -5.14 2.30
N MET A 295 -14.33 -5.21 1.06
CA MET A 295 -15.11 -4.84 -0.13
C MET A 295 -16.19 -5.88 -0.44
N SER A 296 -15.87 -7.17 -0.32
CA SER A 296 -16.82 -8.25 -0.62
C SER A 296 -17.75 -8.56 0.55
N ALA A 297 -17.22 -9.10 1.65
CA ALA A 297 -18.03 -9.63 2.75
C ALA A 297 -18.74 -8.53 3.56
N LYS A 298 -18.06 -7.40 3.81
CA LYS A 298 -18.58 -6.32 4.67
C LYS A 298 -19.41 -5.29 3.91
N LEU A 299 -18.97 -4.88 2.72
CA LEU A 299 -19.65 -3.88 1.88
C LEU A 299 -20.58 -4.48 0.81
N GLY A 300 -20.54 -5.80 0.60
CA GLY A 300 -21.45 -6.48 -0.31
C GLY A 300 -21.19 -6.22 -1.79
N LEU A 301 -19.95 -5.88 -2.18
CA LEU A 301 -19.59 -5.71 -3.59
C LEU A 301 -19.22 -7.06 -4.22
N SER A 302 -19.14 -7.10 -5.55
CA SER A 302 -18.78 -8.34 -6.26
C SER A 302 -17.38 -8.81 -5.85
N ARG A 303 -17.28 -10.05 -5.39
CA ARG A 303 -16.02 -10.62 -4.91
C ARG A 303 -15.02 -10.77 -6.04
N GLY A 304 -15.45 -11.24 -7.22
CA GLY A 304 -14.57 -11.36 -8.39
C GLY A 304 -13.98 -10.01 -8.84
N VAL A 305 -14.74 -8.92 -8.75
CA VAL A 305 -14.22 -7.57 -9.04
C VAL A 305 -13.18 -7.15 -8.01
N ALA A 306 -13.43 -7.38 -6.72
CA ALA A 306 -12.48 -7.07 -5.66
C ALA A 306 -11.19 -7.90 -5.79
N GLU A 307 -11.30 -9.21 -6.04
CA GLU A 307 -10.17 -10.13 -6.20
C GLU A 307 -9.28 -9.80 -7.40
N LEU A 308 -9.83 -9.20 -8.45
CA LEU A 308 -9.06 -8.74 -9.61
C LEU A 308 -8.45 -7.35 -9.39
N VAL A 309 -9.26 -6.39 -8.97
CA VAL A 309 -8.87 -4.97 -8.95
C VAL A 309 -7.96 -4.66 -7.77
N VAL A 310 -8.13 -5.31 -6.62
CA VAL A 310 -7.32 -5.02 -5.42
C VAL A 310 -5.85 -5.37 -5.61
N PRO A 311 -5.47 -6.58 -6.07
CA PRO A 311 -4.06 -6.90 -6.26
C PRO A 311 -3.44 -6.11 -7.42
N PHE A 312 -4.21 -5.89 -8.50
CA PHE A 312 -3.79 -5.02 -9.59
C PHE A 312 -3.53 -3.58 -9.12
N GLY A 313 -4.45 -3.03 -8.33
CA GLY A 313 -4.39 -1.67 -7.81
C GLY A 313 -3.24 -1.45 -6.82
N ALA A 314 -2.91 -2.46 -6.00
CA ALA A 314 -1.76 -2.41 -5.10
C ALA A 314 -0.42 -2.20 -5.84
N VAL A 315 -0.33 -2.59 -7.12
CA VAL A 315 0.86 -2.41 -7.95
C VAL A 315 0.76 -1.15 -8.80
N PHE A 316 -0.33 -0.99 -9.56
CA PHE A 316 -0.44 0.03 -10.60
C PHE A 316 -1.23 1.28 -10.19
N LEU A 317 -2.18 1.17 -9.26
CA LEU A 317 -3.07 2.29 -8.92
C LEU A 317 -2.46 3.17 -7.82
N ARG A 318 -1.38 3.86 -8.17
CA ARG A 318 -0.57 4.67 -7.24
C ARG A 318 -1.06 6.12 -7.17
N ALA A 319 -2.34 6.31 -6.90
CA ALA A 319 -2.98 7.64 -6.89
C ALA A 319 -2.37 8.59 -5.85
N GLY A 320 -2.03 8.08 -4.66
CA GLY A 320 -1.34 8.88 -3.64
C GLY A 320 0.08 9.25 -4.06
N SER A 321 0.78 8.38 -4.81
CA SER A 321 2.10 8.71 -5.37
C SER A 321 2.00 9.84 -6.39
N ALA A 322 0.97 9.85 -7.24
CA ALA A 322 0.76 10.94 -8.20
C ALA A 322 0.55 12.29 -7.49
N LEU A 323 -0.30 12.32 -6.45
CA LEU A 323 -0.47 13.50 -5.59
C LEU A 323 0.86 13.97 -5.01
N TYR A 324 1.62 13.03 -4.43
CA TYR A 324 2.91 13.31 -3.80
C TYR A 324 3.95 13.84 -4.80
N PHE A 325 4.11 13.20 -5.95
CA PHE A 325 5.08 13.61 -6.97
C PHE A 325 4.75 14.96 -7.59
N ALA A 326 3.47 15.27 -7.77
CA ALA A 326 3.05 16.60 -8.22
C ALA A 326 3.44 17.67 -7.19
N LEU A 327 3.17 17.43 -5.90
CA LEU A 327 3.58 18.33 -4.82
C LEU A 327 5.09 18.45 -4.69
N VAL A 328 5.84 17.36 -4.86
CA VAL A 328 7.32 17.37 -4.90
C VAL A 328 7.80 18.31 -5.99
N ALA A 329 7.28 18.17 -7.21
CA ALA A 329 7.67 19.02 -8.33
C ALA A 329 7.34 20.50 -8.08
N SER A 330 6.13 20.79 -7.58
CA SER A 330 5.73 22.16 -7.22
C SER A 330 6.60 22.74 -6.10
N PHE A 331 6.92 21.94 -5.07
CA PHE A 331 7.76 22.37 -3.96
C PHE A 331 9.18 22.73 -4.42
N VAL A 332 9.78 21.88 -5.25
CA VAL A 332 11.13 22.12 -5.77
C VAL A 332 11.14 23.31 -6.71
N ALA A 333 10.14 23.45 -7.59
CA ALA A 333 10.01 24.62 -8.44
C ALA A 333 9.99 25.92 -7.62
N ASN A 334 9.19 25.94 -6.55
CA ASN A 334 9.10 27.05 -5.62
C ASN A 334 10.40 27.32 -4.87
N LEU A 335 11.11 26.27 -4.44
CA LEU A 335 12.39 26.38 -3.73
C LEU A 335 13.47 27.04 -4.60
N TYR A 336 13.48 26.74 -5.90
CA TYR A 336 14.42 27.31 -6.86
C TYR A 336 13.92 28.63 -7.51
N GLY A 337 12.79 29.17 -7.06
CA GLY A 337 12.23 30.41 -7.61
C GLY A 337 11.72 30.28 -9.05
N HIS A 338 11.40 29.06 -9.50
CA HIS A 338 10.81 28.80 -10.80
C HIS A 338 9.32 29.16 -10.79
N SER A 339 8.91 30.13 -11.60
CA SER A 339 7.50 30.55 -11.70
C SER A 339 6.67 29.48 -12.39
N LEU A 340 5.66 28.94 -11.70
CA LEU A 340 4.75 27.95 -12.26
C LEU A 340 3.67 28.61 -13.11
N GLY A 341 3.83 28.54 -14.43
CA GLY A 341 2.78 28.92 -15.38
C GLY A 341 1.71 27.84 -15.55
N PHE A 342 0.63 28.16 -16.26
CA PHE A 342 -0.42 27.18 -16.58
C PHE A 342 0.13 25.95 -17.35
N GLY A 343 1.05 26.19 -18.29
CA GLY A 343 1.72 25.12 -19.04
C GLY A 343 2.50 24.18 -18.12
N ASP A 344 3.27 24.74 -17.18
CA ASP A 344 4.03 23.96 -16.21
C ASP A 344 3.12 23.15 -15.29
N CYS A 345 1.96 23.71 -14.90
CA CYS A 345 0.98 22.99 -14.11
C CYS A 345 0.45 21.73 -14.81
N VAL A 346 0.12 21.84 -16.10
CA VAL A 346 -0.32 20.69 -16.90
C VAL A 346 0.81 19.68 -17.04
N MET A 347 2.04 20.14 -17.32
CA MET A 347 3.21 19.27 -17.42
C MET A 347 3.48 18.53 -16.10
N ILE A 348 3.43 19.21 -14.95
CA ILE A 348 3.58 18.58 -13.63
C ILE A 348 2.51 17.52 -13.41
N ALA A 349 1.23 17.84 -13.68
CA ALA A 349 0.14 16.90 -13.41
C ALA A 349 0.30 15.61 -14.24
N VAL A 350 0.65 15.74 -15.52
CA VAL A 350 0.88 14.59 -16.42
C VAL A 350 2.15 13.84 -16.02
N ALA A 351 3.27 14.55 -15.82
CA ALA A 351 4.55 13.93 -15.50
C ALA A 351 4.53 13.22 -14.14
N ALA A 352 3.87 13.79 -13.14
CA ALA A 352 3.66 13.15 -11.84
C ALA A 352 2.79 11.89 -11.92
N SER A 353 1.79 11.89 -12.81
CA SER A 353 0.96 10.71 -13.05
C SER A 353 1.74 9.61 -13.77
N VAL A 354 2.56 9.98 -14.77
CA VAL A 354 3.49 9.05 -15.43
C VAL A 354 4.51 8.49 -14.43
N ALA A 355 5.08 9.34 -13.58
CA ALA A 355 5.97 8.93 -12.50
C ALA A 355 5.31 7.94 -11.53
N ALA A 356 4.03 8.16 -11.19
CA ALA A 356 3.27 7.24 -10.37
C ALA A 356 3.16 5.84 -11.00
N PHE A 357 2.84 5.76 -12.31
CA PHE A 357 2.83 4.49 -13.03
C PHE A 357 4.24 3.88 -13.15
N ALA A 358 5.27 4.69 -13.39
CA ALA A 358 6.67 4.23 -13.45
C ALA A 358 7.17 3.67 -12.11
N SER A 359 6.58 4.11 -10.99
CA SER A 359 6.85 3.57 -9.66
C SER A 359 6.10 2.26 -9.35
N ALA A 360 5.40 1.67 -10.32
CA ALA A 360 4.64 0.44 -10.13
C ALA A 360 5.52 -0.70 -9.60
N GLY A 361 5.07 -1.33 -8.51
CA GLY A 361 5.82 -2.41 -7.83
C GLY A 361 7.10 -1.96 -7.11
N ARG A 362 7.41 -0.66 -7.06
CA ARG A 362 8.55 -0.07 -6.35
C ARG A 362 8.06 0.67 -5.10
N ASN A 363 8.67 0.39 -3.94
CA ASN A 363 8.35 1.03 -2.66
C ASN A 363 9.60 1.67 -2.03
N GLY A 364 9.38 2.52 -1.02
CA GLY A 364 10.44 3.27 -0.35
C GLY A 364 11.26 4.13 -1.32
N ILE A 365 12.58 4.17 -1.10
CA ILE A 365 13.53 5.01 -1.86
C ILE A 365 13.40 4.82 -3.38
N SER A 366 13.27 3.56 -3.84
CA SER A 366 13.11 3.24 -5.27
C SER A 366 11.81 3.77 -5.88
N GLY A 367 10.75 3.91 -5.08
CA GLY A 367 9.49 4.52 -5.48
C GLY A 367 9.61 6.04 -5.58
N ILE A 368 10.25 6.68 -4.59
CA ILE A 368 10.46 8.14 -4.56
C ILE A 368 11.33 8.60 -5.74
N ALA A 369 12.29 7.78 -6.17
CA ALA A 369 13.15 8.10 -7.32
C ALA A 369 12.36 8.42 -8.59
N ALA A 370 11.15 7.86 -8.76
CA ALA A 370 10.26 8.17 -9.89
C ALA A 370 9.81 9.64 -9.92
N ALA A 371 9.81 10.35 -8.78
CA ALA A 371 9.56 11.79 -8.74
C ALA A 371 10.56 12.58 -9.62
N GLY A 372 11.74 12.01 -9.89
CA GLY A 372 12.72 12.56 -10.83
C GLY A 372 12.17 12.76 -12.25
N ILE A 373 11.19 11.95 -12.68
CA ILE A 373 10.50 12.14 -13.98
C ILE A 373 9.70 13.46 -13.97
N ALA A 374 9.01 13.78 -12.88
CA ALA A 374 8.25 15.02 -12.78
C ALA A 374 9.18 16.25 -12.70
N LEU A 375 10.32 16.11 -12.02
CA LEU A 375 11.32 17.17 -11.87
C LEU A 375 12.10 17.43 -13.17
N SER A 376 12.45 16.38 -13.92
CA SER A 376 13.25 16.47 -15.14
C SER A 376 12.50 17.17 -16.28
N VAL A 377 11.18 17.00 -16.35
CA VAL A 377 10.31 17.71 -17.32
C VAL A 377 10.42 19.23 -17.18
N LEU A 378 10.62 19.72 -15.96
CA LEU A 378 10.84 21.15 -15.67
C LEU A 378 12.32 21.54 -15.63
N ARG A 379 13.24 20.62 -15.93
CA ARG A 379 14.70 20.82 -15.83
C ARG A 379 15.14 21.28 -14.43
N LEU A 380 14.43 20.84 -13.40
CA LEU A 380 14.78 21.10 -12.01
C LEU A 380 15.86 20.11 -11.55
N PRO A 381 16.75 20.51 -10.61
CA PRO A 381 17.81 19.64 -10.11
C PRO A 381 17.22 18.49 -9.27
N VAL A 382 17.19 17.30 -9.87
CA VAL A 382 16.62 16.08 -9.30
C VAL A 382 17.42 15.64 -8.08
N GLU A 383 18.73 15.86 -8.13
CA GLU A 383 19.74 15.33 -7.22
C GLU A 383 19.61 15.88 -5.81
N ALA A 384 19.46 17.19 -5.74
CA ALA A 384 19.33 17.93 -4.49
C ALA A 384 17.95 17.72 -3.87
N ALA A 385 16.92 17.59 -4.70
CA ALA A 385 15.55 17.45 -4.26
C ALA A 385 15.27 16.07 -3.62
N LEU A 386 15.71 14.97 -4.23
CA LEU A 386 15.31 13.63 -3.77
C LEU A 386 15.83 13.27 -2.38
N VAL A 387 17.01 13.75 -1.99
CA VAL A 387 17.59 13.53 -0.65
C VAL A 387 16.64 14.05 0.45
N LEU A 388 16.03 15.21 0.21
CA LEU A 388 15.09 15.81 1.14
C LEU A 388 13.82 14.98 1.33
N PHE A 389 13.33 14.39 0.24
CA PHE A 389 12.10 13.58 0.25
C PHE A 389 12.31 12.20 0.84
N VAL A 390 13.50 11.62 0.71
CA VAL A 390 13.86 10.37 1.41
C VAL A 390 13.80 10.59 2.93
N ALA A 391 14.28 11.73 3.42
CA ALA A 391 14.31 12.03 4.85
C ALA A 391 12.90 12.18 5.49
N ILE A 392 11.88 12.50 4.69
CA ILE A 392 10.49 12.65 5.16
C ILE A 392 9.57 11.52 4.69
N ASP A 393 10.09 10.53 3.98
CA ASP A 393 9.26 9.45 3.41
C ASP A 393 8.61 8.61 4.50
N LEU A 394 9.29 8.42 5.65
CA LEU A 394 8.74 7.72 6.81
C LEU A 394 7.39 8.30 7.27
N ILE A 395 7.18 9.62 7.10
CA ILE A 395 5.93 10.31 7.44
C ILE A 395 4.93 10.22 6.28
N CYS A 396 5.42 10.34 5.04
CA CYS A 396 4.57 10.52 3.87
C CYS A 396 4.08 9.21 3.24
N ASP A 397 4.79 8.10 3.45
CA ASP A 397 4.51 6.83 2.79
C ASP A 397 3.18 6.22 3.22
N GLY A 398 2.87 6.23 4.52
CA GLY A 398 1.58 5.75 5.05
C GLY A 398 0.36 6.45 4.42
N PRO A 399 0.25 7.79 4.49
CA PRO A 399 -0.81 8.55 3.82
C PRO A 399 -0.87 8.31 2.29
N ARG A 400 0.29 8.19 1.64
CA ARG A 400 0.39 7.91 0.19
C ARG A 400 -0.22 6.56 -0.17
N ASN A 401 0.13 5.53 0.60
CA ASN A 401 -0.36 4.17 0.41
C ASN A 401 -1.84 4.05 0.75
N LEU A 402 -2.29 4.71 1.83
CA LEU A 402 -3.70 4.79 2.21
C LEU A 402 -4.57 5.42 1.12
N LEU A 403 -4.14 6.55 0.54
CA LEU A 403 -4.90 7.19 -0.55
C LEU A 403 -4.98 6.28 -1.79
N SER A 404 -3.88 5.62 -2.15
CA SER A 404 -3.82 4.68 -3.28
C SER A 404 -4.74 3.45 -3.07
N LEU A 405 -4.77 2.95 -1.84
CA LEU A 405 -5.68 1.90 -1.41
C LEU A 405 -7.15 2.33 -1.55
N LEU A 406 -7.50 3.51 -1.05
CA LEU A 406 -8.88 4.03 -1.13
C LEU A 406 -9.30 4.33 -2.57
N ALA A 407 -8.38 4.80 -3.42
CA ALA A 407 -8.62 4.89 -4.86
C ALA A 407 -8.94 3.52 -5.46
N THR A 408 -8.22 2.47 -5.04
CA THR A 408 -8.46 1.09 -5.49
C THR A 408 -9.84 0.61 -5.06
N CYS A 409 -10.21 0.84 -3.81
CA CYS A 409 -11.55 0.56 -3.31
C CYS A 409 -12.63 1.34 -4.09
N THR A 410 -12.34 2.57 -4.49
CA THR A 410 -13.26 3.39 -5.31
C THR A 410 -13.47 2.75 -6.68
N VAL A 411 -12.41 2.26 -7.34
CA VAL A 411 -12.53 1.52 -8.61
C VAL A 411 -13.38 0.26 -8.42
N VAL A 412 -13.14 -0.53 -7.38
CA VAL A 412 -13.95 -1.73 -7.07
C VAL A 412 -15.42 -1.37 -6.89
N ALA A 413 -15.73 -0.33 -6.10
CA ALA A 413 -17.10 0.10 -5.85
C ALA A 413 -17.81 0.58 -7.12
N LEU A 414 -17.11 1.33 -7.97
CA LEU A 414 -17.66 1.83 -9.24
C LEU A 414 -17.81 0.73 -10.29
N ALA A 415 -16.83 -0.16 -10.43
CA ALA A 415 -16.85 -1.24 -11.42
C ALA A 415 -17.80 -2.39 -11.02
N SER A 416 -18.12 -2.51 -9.73
CA SER A 416 -19.13 -3.44 -9.21
C SER A 416 -20.57 -2.96 -9.47
N ALA A 417 -20.77 -1.77 -10.02
CA ALA A 417 -22.11 -1.25 -10.30
C ALA A 417 -22.90 -2.20 -11.23
N GLY A 418 -24.15 -2.47 -10.86
CA GLY A 418 -25.06 -3.34 -11.60
C GLY A 418 -24.74 -4.83 -11.50
N LEU A 419 -23.80 -5.24 -10.65
CA LEU A 419 -23.59 -6.65 -10.30
C LEU A 419 -24.35 -6.97 -9.01
N GLN A 420 -24.95 -8.16 -8.95
CA GLN A 420 -25.44 -8.66 -7.68
C GLN A 420 -24.25 -8.89 -6.76
N ALA A 421 -24.39 -8.49 -5.49
CA ALA A 421 -23.52 -9.01 -4.45
C ALA A 421 -23.60 -10.55 -4.53
N ASP A 422 -22.48 -11.26 -4.56
CA ASP A 422 -22.46 -12.73 -4.56
C ASP A 422 -23.10 -13.37 -3.30
N ARG A 423 -23.77 -12.57 -2.44
CA ARG A 423 -24.72 -13.06 -1.43
C ARG A 423 -25.84 -13.92 -2.01
N ALA A 424 -26.15 -13.84 -3.31
CA ALA A 424 -27.27 -14.57 -3.92
C ALA A 424 -26.90 -15.92 -4.59
N ALA A 425 -25.62 -16.23 -4.81
CA ALA A 425 -25.18 -17.46 -5.47
C ALA A 425 -24.60 -18.51 -4.49
N ALA A 426 -25.13 -18.55 -3.29
CA ALA A 426 -25.54 -19.77 -2.61
C ALA A 426 -26.37 -19.31 -1.39
N PRO A 427 -27.49 -19.95 -1.07
CA PRO A 427 -27.91 -20.00 0.32
C PRO A 427 -26.68 -20.41 1.15
N LEU A 428 -26.74 -20.22 2.46
CA LEU A 428 -26.12 -21.20 3.33
C LEU A 428 -26.72 -22.57 2.93
N GLN A 429 -26.21 -23.21 1.87
CA GLN A 429 -26.52 -24.58 1.53
C GLN A 429 -26.19 -25.29 2.81
N GLN A 430 -27.25 -25.88 3.35
CA GLN A 430 -27.28 -26.73 4.52
C GLN A 430 -25.88 -27.13 4.91
N LYS A 431 -25.51 -26.80 6.16
CA LYS A 431 -24.69 -27.65 7.01
C LYS A 431 -24.83 -29.07 6.45
N ALA A 432 -23.85 -29.49 5.63
CA ALA A 432 -23.83 -30.86 5.17
C ALA A 432 -23.96 -31.69 6.45
N PRO A 433 -24.60 -32.86 6.44
CA PRO A 433 -24.41 -33.83 7.51
C PRO A 433 -22.98 -34.38 7.40
N TYR A 434 -21.99 -33.49 7.43
CA TYR A 434 -20.68 -33.75 7.96
C TYR A 434 -20.87 -33.64 9.46
N GLY A 435 -20.91 -34.80 10.12
CA GLY A 435 -20.99 -34.90 11.58
C GLY A 435 -19.99 -33.95 12.20
N ASP A 436 -20.51 -33.10 13.09
CA ASP A 436 -19.80 -32.03 13.77
C ASP A 436 -19.06 -31.04 12.85
N SER A 437 -19.38 -29.76 13.05
CA SER A 437 -18.55 -28.66 12.59
C SER A 437 -17.09 -28.98 12.92
N VAL A 438 -16.28 -29.31 11.91
CA VAL A 438 -14.84 -29.15 11.97
C VAL A 438 -14.62 -27.64 12.01
N MET A 439 -14.91 -27.04 13.16
CA MET A 439 -14.08 -25.96 13.65
C MET A 439 -12.68 -26.52 13.47
N VAL A 440 -11.88 -25.90 12.60
CA VAL A 440 -10.43 -25.97 12.76
C VAL A 440 -10.15 -25.21 14.07
N ARG A 441 -10.46 -25.89 15.17
CA ARG A 441 -10.00 -25.56 16.49
C ARG A 441 -8.53 -25.88 16.36
N LEU A 442 -7.71 -24.84 16.21
CA LEU A 442 -6.28 -24.94 16.47
C LEU A 442 -6.13 -25.26 17.96
N ALA A 443 -6.43 -26.51 18.32
CA ALA A 443 -6.30 -27.06 19.65
C ALA A 443 -4.83 -27.47 19.78
N PHE A 444 -3.97 -26.46 19.91
CA PHE A 444 -2.60 -26.71 20.33
C PHE A 444 -2.67 -27.31 21.73
N THR A 445 -2.28 -28.58 21.85
CA THR A 445 -2.02 -29.16 23.17
C THR A 445 -0.92 -28.34 23.86
N ARG A 446 -0.86 -28.33 25.20
CA ARG A 446 0.19 -27.59 25.93
C ARG A 446 1.60 -27.98 25.43
N ALA A 447 1.76 -29.23 25.02
CA ALA A 447 2.98 -29.74 24.38
C ALA A 447 3.22 -29.10 23.01
N GLN A 448 2.23 -29.03 22.11
CA GLN A 448 2.38 -28.38 20.81
C GLN A 448 2.58 -26.86 20.92
N LEU A 449 1.96 -26.20 21.90
CA LEU A 449 2.19 -24.78 22.16
C LEU A 449 3.62 -24.55 22.66
N ALA A 450 4.14 -25.44 23.52
CA ALA A 450 5.53 -25.40 23.99
C ALA A 450 6.51 -25.72 22.85
N VAL A 451 6.16 -26.61 21.93
CA VAL A 451 6.97 -26.92 20.74
C VAL A 451 6.97 -25.75 19.75
N VAL A 452 5.83 -25.12 19.47
CA VAL A 452 5.76 -23.95 18.59
C VAL A 452 6.49 -22.75 19.21
N ALA A 453 6.31 -22.50 20.51
CA ALA A 453 7.06 -21.47 21.23
C ALA A 453 8.55 -21.79 21.27
N GLY A 454 8.92 -23.06 21.43
CA GLY A 454 10.29 -23.55 21.38
C GLY A 454 10.92 -23.38 20.00
N CYS A 455 10.22 -23.74 18.91
CA CYS A 455 10.67 -23.51 17.54
C CYS A 455 10.80 -22.02 17.22
N ALA A 456 9.87 -21.19 17.71
CA ALA A 456 9.94 -19.73 17.54
C ALA A 456 11.12 -19.12 18.31
N LEU A 457 11.38 -19.59 19.55
CA LEU A 457 12.53 -19.18 20.34
C LEU A 457 13.86 -19.67 19.74
N VAL A 458 13.89 -20.90 19.23
CA VAL A 458 15.07 -21.45 18.55
C VAL A 458 15.32 -20.68 17.25
N ALA A 459 14.30 -20.42 16.44
CA ALA A 459 14.43 -19.60 15.24
C ALA A 459 14.88 -18.17 15.57
N ALA A 460 14.28 -17.52 16.57
CA ALA A 460 14.69 -16.19 17.03
C ALA A 460 16.15 -16.20 17.55
N SER A 461 16.54 -17.20 18.33
CA SER A 461 17.91 -17.34 18.83
C SER A 461 18.91 -17.63 17.72
N LEU A 462 18.54 -18.43 16.71
CA LEU A 462 19.37 -18.70 15.53
C LEU A 462 19.52 -17.44 14.66
N ILE A 463 18.47 -16.65 14.50
CA ILE A 463 18.52 -15.37 13.77
C ILE A 463 19.45 -14.38 14.48
N VAL A 464 19.36 -14.30 15.81
CA VAL A 464 20.24 -13.45 16.63
C VAL A 464 21.68 -13.96 16.64
N VAL A 465 21.91 -15.27 16.76
CA VAL A 465 23.25 -15.88 16.82
C VAL A 465 23.94 -15.92 15.46
N MET A 466 23.21 -16.15 14.37
CA MET A 466 23.78 -16.17 13.02
C MET A 466 23.99 -14.77 12.44
N GLY A 467 23.63 -13.70 13.18
CA GLY A 467 23.82 -12.33 12.71
C GLY A 467 23.14 -12.08 11.36
N ILE A 468 22.03 -12.78 11.07
CA ILE A 468 21.15 -12.44 9.95
C ILE A 468 20.41 -11.20 10.42
N GLY A 469 21.13 -10.08 10.36
CA GLY A 469 20.60 -8.77 10.63
C GLY A 469 19.32 -8.64 9.84
N VAL A 470 18.24 -8.37 10.57
CA VAL A 470 17.15 -7.54 10.09
C VAL A 470 17.84 -6.38 9.38
N GLY A 471 17.85 -6.45 8.05
CA GLY A 471 18.38 -5.39 7.23
C GLY A 471 17.55 -4.16 7.50
N ALA A 472 18.04 -3.32 8.40
CA ALA A 472 17.90 -1.89 8.26
C ALA A 472 18.47 -1.57 6.87
N ARG A 473 17.58 -1.43 5.89
CA ARG A 473 17.81 -0.80 4.61
C ARG A 473 16.66 0.15 4.34
#